data_AF-A0A932TJU7-F1
#
_entry.id   AF-A0A932TJU7-F1
#
_cell.length_a   1.000
_cell.length_b   1.000
_cell.length_c   1.000
_cell.angle_alpha   90.00
_cell.angle_beta   90.00
_cell.angle_gamma   90.00
#
_symmetry.space_group_name_H-M   'P 1'
#
loop_
_entity.id
_entity.type
_entity.pdbx_description
1 polymer ?
#
loop_
_entity_poly.entity_id
_entity_poly.type
_entity_poly.pdbx_seq_one_letter_code
_entity_poly.pdbx_strand_id
1 'polypeptide(L)' 'MPTTLLICESCGNRQSFFLDEATVGDLKGGRTVPKHCLRCRTTTDWVFALVDRRTGRDRRQGGDRRDETS' A
#
# COMPACT_ATOMS: atom_id res chain seq x y z
N MET A 1 18.02 2.51 15.97
CA MET A 1 17.06 1.51 15.44
C MET A 1 16.41 2.08 14.20
N PRO A 2 16.58 1.48 13.01
CA PRO A 2 15.99 2.01 11.79
C PRO A 2 14.47 1.83 11.82
N THR A 3 13.75 2.92 11.57
CA THR A 3 12.29 2.91 11.45
C THR A 3 11.92 2.84 9.98
N THR A 4 11.21 1.80 9.58
CA THR A 4 10.81 1.56 8.20
C THR A 4 9.34 1.90 7.99
N LEU A 5 9.03 2.74 7.00
CA LEU A 5 7.65 3.06 6.65
C LEU A 5 7.08 1.98 5.73
N LEU A 6 6.01 1.33 6.18
CA LEU A 6 5.27 0.34 5.40
C LEU A 6 3.87 0.82 5.07
N ILE A 7 3.28 0.22 4.04
CA ILE A 7 1.91 0.49 3.61
C ILE A 7 1.09 -0.80 3.77
N CYS A 8 -0.07 -0.66 4.40
CA CYS A 8 -1.08 -1.70 4.50
C CYS A 8 -1.74 -1.90 3.13
N GLU A 9 -1.66 -3.11 2.58
CA GLU A 9 -2.27 -3.40 1.26
C GLU A 9 -3.80 -3.37 1.30
N SER A 10 -4.42 -3.66 2.44
CA SER A 10 -5.88 -3.67 2.56
C SER A 10 -6.52 -2.27 2.57
N CYS A 11 -5.92 -1.30 3.29
CA CYS A 11 -6.55 0.02 3.49
C CYS A 11 -5.65 1.21 3.12
N GLY A 12 -4.42 0.97 2.67
CA GLY A 12 -3.46 2.01 2.31
C GLY A 12 -2.88 2.79 3.49
N ASN A 13 -3.15 2.36 4.74
CA ASN A 13 -2.61 3.01 5.93
C ASN A 13 -1.08 2.88 5.96
N ARG A 14 -0.40 4.00 6.23
CA ARG A 14 1.07 4.04 6.33
C ARG A 14 1.46 3.99 7.80
N GLN A 15 2.36 3.08 8.16
CA GLN A 15 2.81 2.92 9.54
C GLN A 15 4.30 2.61 9.58
N SER A 16 4.98 3.21 10.55
CA SER A 16 6.37 2.93 10.87
C SER A 16 6.50 1.64 11.68
N PHE A 17 7.40 0.76 11.25
CA PHE A 17 7.77 -0.44 11.98
C PHE A 17 9.27 -0.45 12.26
N PHE A 18 9.62 -0.94 13.44
CA PHE A 18 11.00 -1.27 13.78
C PHE A 18 11.31 -2.65 13.19
N LEU A 19 12.12 -2.66 12.14
CA LEU A 19 12.54 -3.87 11.45
C LEU A 19 14.06 -3.92 11.41
N ASP A 20 14.61 -5.12 11.48
CA ASP A 20 16.03 -5.38 11.24
C ASP A 20 16.37 -5.22 9.75
N GLU A 21 17.66 -5.07 9.47
CA GLU A 21 18.15 -4.82 8.12
C GLU A 21 17.90 -6.00 7.16
N ALA A 22 17.86 -7.24 7.67
CA ALA A 22 17.56 -8.41 6.85
C ALA A 22 16.08 -8.39 6.40
N THR A 23 15.16 -8.13 7.32
CA THR A 23 13.73 -7.98 6.99
C THR A 23 13.50 -6.78 6.05
N VAL A 24 14.23 -5.68 6.22
CA VAL A 24 14.17 -4.54 5.30
C VAL A 24 14.70 -4.91 3.91
N GLY A 25 15.77 -5.70 3.83
CA GLY A 25 16.30 -6.23 2.57
C GLY A 25 15.29 -7.12 1.85
N ASP A 26 14.63 -8.01 2.59
CA ASP A 26 13.56 -8.86 2.08
C ASP A 26 12.38 -8.05 1.52
N LEU A 27 11.93 -7.05 2.27
CA LEU A 27 10.86 -6.14 1.83
C LEU A 27 11.23 -5.34 0.58
N LYS A 28 12.49 -4.90 0.47
CA LYS A 28 13.02 -4.26 -0.75
C LYS A 28 13.13 -5.24 -1.91
N GLY A 29 13.36 -6.52 -1.63
CA GLY A 29 13.36 -7.62 -2.60
C GLY A 29 11.96 -8.04 -3.07
N GLY A 30 10.91 -7.35 -2.63
CA GLY A 30 9.52 -7.63 -3.02
C GLY A 30 8.82 -8.66 -2.13
N ARG A 31 9.41 -9.04 -0.98
CA ARG A 31 8.67 -9.80 0.04
C ARG A 31 7.71 -8.88 0.80
N THR A 32 6.68 -9.47 1.38
CA THR A 32 5.74 -8.80 2.28
C THR A 32 5.91 -9.32 3.70
N VAL A 33 5.46 -8.53 4.67
CA VAL A 33 5.39 -8.98 6.06
C VAL A 33 3.93 -8.95 6.52
N PRO A 34 3.34 -10.10 6.91
CA PRO A 34 1.99 -10.14 7.43
C PRO A 34 1.97 -9.52 8.83
N LYS A 35 1.26 -8.40 8.99
CA LYS A 35 1.03 -7.77 10.30
C LYS A 35 -0.40 -7.26 10.43
N HIS A 36 -0.87 -7.22 11.67
CA HIS A 36 -2.17 -6.66 11.98
C HIS A 36 -2.19 -5.15 11.80
N CYS A 37 -3.13 -4.65 11.00
CA CYS A 37 -3.32 -3.22 10.81
C CYS A 37 -4.24 -2.63 11.86
N LEU A 38 -3.70 -1.75 12.72
CA LEU A 38 -4.49 -1.08 13.76
C LEU A 38 -5.60 -0.17 13.20
N ARG A 39 -5.53 0.21 11.91
CA ARG A 39 -6.52 1.07 11.28
C ARG A 39 -7.75 0.31 10.80
N CYS A 40 -7.58 -0.73 9.98
CA CYS A 40 -8.69 -1.54 9.47
C CYS A 40 -8.98 -2.78 10.33
N ARG A 41 -8.14 -3.06 11.34
CA ARG A 41 -8.18 -4.26 12.20
C ARG A 41 -8.13 -5.56 11.41
N THR A 42 -7.45 -5.54 10.27
CA THR A 42 -7.27 -6.71 9.40
C THR A 42 -5.81 -7.11 9.41
N THR A 43 -5.55 -8.42 9.47
CA THR A 43 -4.22 -8.96 9.16
C THR A 43 -4.00 -8.86 7.67
N THR A 44 -3.00 -8.08 7.28
CA THR A 44 -2.69 -7.79 5.89
C THR A 44 -1.20 -7.94 5.68
N ASP A 45 -0.83 -8.23 4.44
CA ASP A 45 0.53 -8.05 3.99
C ASP A 45 0.88 -6.56 3.99
N TRP A 46 2.06 -6.25 4.53
CA TRP A 46 2.64 -4.91 4.52
C TRP A 46 3.80 -4.87 3.55
N VAL A 47 3.76 -3.90 2.66
CA VAL A 47 4.79 -3.66 1.64
C VAL A 47 5.64 -2.46 2.03
N PHE A 48 6.90 -2.45 1.60
CA PHE A 48 7.76 -1.27 1.75
C PHE A 48 7.08 -0.09 1.06
N ALA A 49 7.05 1.07 1.72
CA ALA A 49 6.67 2.33 1.07
C ALA A 49 7.78 2.78 0.12
N LEU A 50 8.13 1.95 -0.87
CA LEU A 50 8.93 2.41 -1.99
C LEU A 50 8.06 3.50 -2.63
N VAL A 51 8.67 4.66 -2.88
CA VAL A 51 8.02 5.74 -3.62
C VAL A 51 7.73 5.19 -5.00
N ASP A 52 6.57 4.54 -5.14
CA ASP A 52 6.15 3.95 -6.38
C ASP A 52 5.90 5.12 -7.33
N ARG A 53 6.89 5.39 -8.18
CA ARG A 53 6.79 6.39 -9.24
C ARG A 53 5.82 5.94 -10.34
N ARG A 54 5.20 4.76 -10.30
CA ARG A 54 4.39 4.25 -11.41
C ARG A 54 3.30 3.26 -10.97
N THR A 55 2.25 3.76 -10.35
CA THR A 55 0.91 3.20 -10.58
C THR A 55 -0.12 4.33 -10.59
N GLY A 56 -0.06 5.10 -11.69
CA GLY A 56 -1.27 5.60 -12.32
C GLY A 56 -2.04 4.39 -12.87
N ARG A 57 -2.72 3.65 -11.98
CA ARG A 57 -3.76 2.70 -12.39
C ARG A 57 -5.07 3.46 -12.35
N ASP A 58 -5.41 4.00 -13.52
CA ASP A 58 -6.74 3.92 -14.09
C ASP A 58 -7.86 3.73 -13.06
N ARG A 59 -8.28 4.82 -12.42
CA ARG A 59 -9.67 4.89 -11.99
C ARG A 59 -10.50 4.99 -13.25
N ARG A 60 -10.99 3.83 -13.67
CA ARG A 60 -12.18 3.68 -14.50
C ARG A 60 -13.17 4.80 -14.14
N GLN A 61 -13.38 5.72 -15.07
CA GLN A 61 -14.64 6.41 -15.23
C GLN A 61 -15.10 6.19 -16.68
N GLY A 62 -15.28 4.90 -17.01
CA GLY A 62 -16.35 4.53 -17.93
C GLY A 62 -17.65 4.73 -17.16
N GLY A 63 -18.38 5.78 -17.52
CA GLY A 63 -19.62 6.18 -16.88
C GLY A 63 -20.47 6.95 -17.88
N ASP A 64 -20.97 6.22 -18.85
CA ASP A 64 -22.11 6.54 -19.70
C ASP A 64 -23.20 7.31 -18.93
N ARG A 65 -23.46 8.57 -19.30
CA ARG A 65 -24.78 9.19 -19.10
C ARG A 65 -25.15 10.02 -20.33
N ARG A 66 -26.18 9.50 -20.99
CA ARG A 66 -26.99 10.10 -22.05
C ARG A 66 -27.60 11.43 -21.64
N ASP A 67 -28.04 12.13 -22.69
CA ASP A 67 -29.07 13.18 -22.74
C ASP A 67 -28.72 14.54 -22.12
N GLU A 68 -28.68 15.58 -22.95
CA GLU A 68 -29.80 16.55 -22.94
C GLU A 68 -29.79 17.45 -24.19
N THR A 69 -30.95 17.49 -24.81
CA THR A 69 -31.45 18.31 -25.92
C THR A 69 -31.28 19.82 -25.71
N SER A 70 -30.81 20.56 -26.73
CA SER A 70 -31.36 21.86 -27.18
C SER A 70 -30.68 22.35 -28.45
#